data_AF-A0A9N9I2C0-F1
#
_entry.id   AF-A0A9N9I2C0-F1
#
_cell.length_a   1.000
_cell.length_b   1.000
_cell.length_c   1.000
_cell.angle_alpha   90.00
_cell.angle_beta   90.00
_cell.angle_gamma   90.00
#
_symmetry.space_group_name_H-M   'P 1'
#
loop_
_entity.id
_entity.type
_entity.pdbx_description
1 polymer ?
#
loop_
_entity_poly.entity_id
_entity_poly.type
_entity_poly.pdbx_seq_one_letter_code
_entity_poly.pdbx_strand_id
1 'polypeptide(L)'
;IDAIQLPTDIILQSQTLPDLLRVVYPDLSPNLNLNYFVKQAILAPKNEYVNTINSLIMNQFPGDTFEYFSADTIEEQAEAAYLYP
;
A
#
# COMPACT_ATOMS: atom_id res chain seq x y z
N ILE A 1 3.59 36.24 7.16
CA ILE A 1 3.21 34.81 7.12
C ILE A 1 4.52 34.06 7.19
N ASP A 2 4.81 33.39 8.30
CA ASP A 2 6.03 32.60 8.43
C ASP A 2 5.83 31.32 7.64
N ALA A 3 6.54 31.19 6.52
CA ALA A 3 6.55 29.99 5.70
C ALA A 3 7.83 29.20 5.99
N ILE A 4 7.67 27.91 6.24
CA ILE A 4 8.80 26.98 6.35
C ILE A 4 9.07 26.44 4.95
N GLN A 5 10.27 26.69 4.44
CA GLN A 5 10.74 26.11 3.19
C GLN A 5 11.26 24.70 3.46
N LEU A 6 10.77 23.72 2.69
CA LEU A 6 11.29 22.37 2.76
C LEU A 6 12.64 22.28 2.02
N PRO A 7 13.60 21.50 2.54
CA PRO A 7 14.84 21.20 1.82
C PRO A 7 14.58 20.59 0.45
N THR A 8 15.33 21.00 -0.58
CA THR A 8 15.08 20.59 -1.98
C THR A 8 15.28 19.09 -2.20
N ASP A 9 16.09 18.44 -1.37
CA ASP A 9 16.39 17.00 -1.39
C ASP A 9 15.21 16.12 -0.93
N ILE A 10 14.26 16.67 -0.18
CA ILE A 10 13.04 15.95 0.24
C ILE A 10 11.81 16.33 -0.59
N ILE A 11 11.96 17.27 -1.53
CA ILE A 11 10.88 17.68 -2.43
C ILE A 11 10.89 16.76 -3.65
N LEU A 12 9.77 16.06 -3.86
CA LEU A 12 9.52 15.41 -5.13
C LEU A 12 9.30 16.47 -6.21
N GLN A 13 10.16 16.50 -7.23
CA GLN A 13 10.06 17.47 -8.33
C GLN A 13 8.80 17.27 -9.18
N SER A 14 8.30 16.03 -9.24
CA SER A 14 7.00 15.73 -9.83
C SER A 14 5.86 15.91 -8.84
N GLN A 15 4.71 16.34 -9.35
CA GLN A 15 3.49 16.54 -8.58
C GLN A 15 2.42 15.49 -8.89
N THR A 16 2.80 14.37 -9.52
CA THR A 16 1.84 13.31 -9.87
C THR A 16 1.96 12.12 -8.91
N LEU A 17 0.81 11.49 -8.62
CA LEU A 17 0.78 10.32 -7.76
C LEU A 17 1.56 9.12 -8.33
N PRO A 18 1.48 8.78 -9.64
CA PRO A 18 2.28 7.69 -10.21
C PRO A 18 3.80 7.89 -10.05
N ASP A 19 4.27 9.14 -10.09
CA ASP A 19 5.69 9.42 -9.91
C ASP A 19 6.12 9.23 -8.45
N LEU A 20 5.28 9.62 -7.49
CA LEU A 20 5.50 9.31 -6.09
C LEU A 20 5.57 7.79 -5.87
N LEU A 21 4.66 7.02 -6.47
CA LEU A 21 4.68 5.56 -6.36
C LEU A 21 5.95 4.95 -6.91
N ARG A 22 6.44 5.42 -8.06
CA ARG A 22 7.67 4.90 -8.67
C ARG A 22 8.93 5.26 -7.89
N VAL A 23 8.91 6.38 -7.16
CA VAL A 23 10.01 6.76 -6.26
C VAL A 23 10.02 5.88 -5.01
N VAL A 24 8.84 5.56 -4.44
CA VAL A 24 8.73 4.77 -3.20
C VAL A 24 8.72 3.27 -3.47
N TYR A 25 8.26 2.82 -4.63
CA TYR A 25 8.18 1.41 -5.04
C TYR A 25 8.67 1.26 -6.49
N PRO A 26 9.98 1.36 -6.74
CA PRO A 26 10.54 1.23 -8.09
C PRO A 26 10.37 -0.15 -8.71
N ASP A 27 10.27 -1.20 -7.88
CA ASP A 27 10.01 -2.58 -8.29
C ASP A 27 8.84 -3.16 -7.48
N LEU A 28 7.94 -3.86 -8.17
CA LEU A 28 6.76 -4.56 -7.62
C LEU A 28 6.76 -6.05 -8.01
N SER A 29 7.92 -6.59 -8.40
CA SER A 29 8.04 -7.99 -8.80
C SER A 29 7.72 -8.95 -7.63
N PRO A 30 7.10 -10.10 -7.91
CA PRO A 30 6.60 -11.01 -6.87
C PRO A 30 7.72 -11.74 -6.12
N ASN A 31 8.95 -11.72 -6.64
CA ASN A 31 10.11 -12.40 -6.07
C ASN A 31 10.90 -11.52 -5.09
N LEU A 32 10.41 -10.32 -4.77
CA LEU A 32 11.06 -9.43 -3.81
C LEU A 32 10.92 -9.95 -2.38
N ASN A 33 11.93 -9.68 -1.57
CA ASN A 33 11.87 -9.97 -0.15
C ASN A 33 10.75 -9.17 0.51
N LEU A 34 9.88 -9.80 1.31
CA LEU A 34 8.77 -9.13 2.01
C LEU A 34 9.21 -7.90 2.82
N ASN A 35 10.44 -7.91 3.35
CA ASN A 35 11.01 -6.77 4.08
C ASN A 35 11.15 -5.50 3.23
N TYR A 36 11.20 -5.62 1.89
CA TYR A 36 11.19 -4.47 0.99
C TYR A 36 9.91 -3.65 1.14
N PHE A 37 8.74 -4.31 1.15
CA PHE A 37 7.46 -3.63 1.29
C PHE A 37 7.26 -3.09 2.71
N VAL A 38 7.73 -3.79 3.73
CA VAL A 38 7.62 -3.35 5.14
C VAL A 38 8.44 -2.08 5.42
N LYS A 39 9.56 -1.88 4.72
CA LYS A 39 10.45 -0.72 4.94
C LYS A 39 10.00 0.56 4.23
N GLN A 40 8.97 0.48 3.40
CA GLN A 40 8.51 1.58 2.56
C GLN A 40 7.08 1.95 2.96
N ALA A 41 6.78 3.25 3.01
CA ALA A 41 5.47 3.73 3.40
C ALA A 41 5.13 5.04 2.69
N ILE A 42 3.86 5.18 2.31
CA ILE A 42 3.29 6.44 1.83
C ILE A 42 2.25 6.87 2.83
N LEU A 43 2.47 8.02 3.46
CA LEU A 43 1.58 8.58 4.45
C LEU A 43 0.68 9.62 3.80
N ALA A 44 -0.62 9.53 4.05
CA ALA A 44 -1.59 10.52 3.64
C ALA A 44 -2.40 11.00 4.85
N PRO A 45 -2.82 12.28 4.90
CA PRO A 45 -3.51 12.84 6.05
C PRO A 45 -4.93 12.28 6.25
N LYS A 46 -5.51 11.62 5.23
CA LYS A 46 -6.85 11.06 5.26
C LYS A 46 -6.89 9.67 4.65
N ASN A 47 -7.76 8.83 5.22
CA ASN A 47 -7.95 7.45 4.76
C ASN A 47 -8.49 7.36 3.32
N GLU A 48 -9.26 8.34 2.84
CA GLU A 48 -9.72 8.36 1.43
C GLU A 48 -8.55 8.32 0.44
N TYR A 49 -7.48 9.07 0.74
CA TYR A 49 -6.28 9.08 -0.07
C TYR A 49 -5.45 7.82 0.14
N VAL A 50 -5.35 7.31 1.37
CA VAL A 50 -4.70 6.00 1.65
C VAL A 50 -5.34 4.90 0.82
N ASN A 51 -6.68 4.82 0.78
CA ASN A 51 -7.40 3.81 0.00
C ASN A 51 -7.11 3.98 -1.50
N THR A 52 -7.15 5.21 -2.01
CA THR A 52 -6.84 5.49 -3.43
C THR A 52 -5.42 5.03 -3.80
N ILE A 53 -4.45 5.33 -2.94
CA ILE A 53 -3.04 4.98 -3.14
C ILE A 53 -2.86 3.46 -3.09
N ASN A 54 -3.40 2.81 -2.06
CA ASN A 54 -3.28 1.36 -1.88
C ASN A 54 -3.92 0.60 -3.04
N SER A 55 -5.12 1.00 -3.50
CA SER A 55 -5.75 0.38 -4.67
C SER A 55 -4.93 0.56 -5.94
N LEU A 56 -4.30 1.73 -6.13
CA LEU A 56 -3.51 1.99 -7.33
C LEU A 56 -2.20 1.18 -7.36
N ILE A 57 -1.55 0.95 -6.22
CA ILE A 57 -0.40 0.06 -6.12
C ILE A 57 -0.85 -1.39 -6.28
N MET A 58 -1.94 -1.80 -5.62
CA MET A 58 -2.47 -3.17 -5.69
C MET A 58 -2.78 -3.60 -7.13
N ASN A 59 -3.36 -2.70 -7.93
CA ASN A 59 -3.65 -2.94 -9.34
C ASN A 59 -2.41 -3.05 -10.25
N GLN A 60 -1.22 -2.67 -9.76
CA GLN A 60 0.04 -2.80 -10.49
C GLN A 60 0.79 -4.10 -10.15
N PHE A 61 0.41 -4.79 -9.07
CA PHE A 61 1.02 -6.06 -8.74
C PHE A 61 0.64 -7.10 -9.80
N PRO A 62 1.62 -7.90 -10.26
CA PRO A 62 1.33 -9.00 -11.16
C PRO A 62 0.65 -10.16 -10.40
N GLY A 63 -0.32 -10.81 -11.03
CA GLY A 63 -1.02 -11.97 -10.48
C GLY A 63 -2.51 -11.74 -10.29
N ASP A 64 -3.17 -12.72 -9.66
CA ASP A 64 -4.60 -12.68 -9.39
C ASP A 64 -4.89 -11.98 -8.05
N THR A 65 -5.99 -11.22 -8.03
CA THR A 65 -6.49 -10.58 -6.80
C THR A 65 -7.40 -11.55 -6.04
N PHE A 66 -7.18 -11.66 -4.73
CA PHE A 66 -8.04 -12.43 -3.84
C PHE A 66 -8.66 -11.50 -2.79
N GLU A 67 -9.97 -11.60 -2.63
CA GLU A 67 -10.71 -10.90 -1.58
C GLU A 67 -10.79 -11.80 -0.34
N TYR A 68 -10.37 -11.25 0.81
CA TYR A 68 -10.46 -11.92 2.10
C TYR A 68 -11.61 -11.33 2.89
N PHE A 69 -12.55 -12.19 3.29
CA PHE A 69 -13.65 -11.79 4.17
C PHE A 69 -13.16 -11.70 5.62
N SER A 70 -13.60 -10.67 6.34
CA SER A 70 -13.25 -10.55 7.76
C SER A 70 -13.93 -11.63 8.58
N ALA A 71 -13.20 -12.18 9.55
CA ALA A 71 -13.73 -13.13 10.53
C ALA A 71 -14.40 -12.38 11.71
N ASP A 72 -15.17 -11.33 11.42
CA ASP A 72 -15.82 -10.51 12.46
C ASP A 72 -17.05 -11.19 13.07
N THR A 73 -17.40 -12.39 12.60
CA THR A 73 -18.45 -13.21 13.18
C THR A 73 -17.81 -14.16 14.20
N ILE A 74 -18.17 -14.01 15.47
CA ILE A 74 -17.94 -15.04 16.49
C ILE A 74 -18.94 -16.16 16.17
N GLU A 75 -18.63 -17.04 15.22
CA GLU A 75 -19.32 -18.33 15.20
C GLU A 75 -18.83 -19.11 16.41
N GLU A 76 -19.75 -19.37 17.33
CA GLU A 76 -19.57 -20.37 18.39
C GLU A 76 -19.41 -21.73 17.71
N GLN A 77 -18.16 -22.03 17.31
CA GLN A 77 -17.60 -23.31 16.88
C GLN A 77 -18.37 -24.11 15.80
N ALA A 78 -17.78 -24.20 14.61
CA ALA A 78 -17.56 -25.50 13.97
C ALA A 78 -16.33 -25.45 13.03
N GLU A 79 -15.47 -26.46 13.19
CA GLU A 79 -14.28 -26.75 12.39
C GLU A 79 -14.42 -26.48 10.88
N ALA A 80 -13.90 -25.35 10.41
CA ALA A 80 -13.58 -25.12 9.00
C ALA A 80 -12.23 -24.40 8.84
N ALA A 81 -11.32 -24.54 9.80
CA ALA A 81 -10.03 -23.84 9.87
C ALA A 81 -8.96 -24.31 8.84
N TYR A 82 -9.35 -25.00 7.77
CA TYR A 82 -8.42 -25.54 6.76
C TYR A 82 -8.83 -25.24 5.31
N LEU A 83 -9.51 -24.13 5.06
CA LEU A 83 -9.81 -23.64 3.71
C LEU A 83 -9.43 -22.16 3.59
N TYR A 84 -8.17 -21.85 3.91
CA TYR A 84 -7.49 -20.72 3.28
C TYR A 84 -6.79 -21.26 2.03
N PRO A 85 -6.99 -20.65 0.85
CA PRO A 85 -6.26 -21.04 -0.36
C PRO A 85 -4.74 -20.84 -0.21
#